data_AF-A0A9D8E7I7-F1
#
_entry.id   AF-A0A9D8E7I7-F1
#
_cell.length_a   1.000
_cell.length_b   1.000
_cell.length_c   1.000
_cell.angle_alpha   90.00
_cell.angle_beta   90.00
_cell.angle_gamma   90.00
#
_symmetry.space_group_name_H-M   'P 1'
#
loop_
_entity.id
_entity.type
_entity.pdbx_description
1 polymer ?
#
loop_
_entity_poly.entity_id
_entity_poly.type
_entity_poly.pdbx_seq_one_letter_code
_entity_poly.pdbx_strand_id
1 'polypeptide(L)'
;MPSPALIECLQGDPAPDAPANRLLKACQVVESITEPLARRAAALRTYARTGSAVDALVIAAAEPGGTVLTSDPADLNALAAYADDVGVERV
;
A
#
# COMPACT_ATOMS: atom_id res chain seq x y z
N MET A 1 -3.91 3.20 -5.80
CA MET A 1 -2.70 3.03 -4.97
C MET A 1 -2.30 4.38 -4.35
N PRO A 2 -1.96 4.45 -3.05
CA PRO A 2 -1.47 5.68 -2.41
C PRO A 2 -0.17 6.20 -3.04
N SER A 3 -0.03 7.51 -3.21
CA SER A 3 1.19 8.11 -3.77
C SER A 3 2.48 7.78 -3.03
N PRO A 4 2.52 7.57 -1.68
CA PRO A 4 3.76 7.17 -1.02
C PRO A 4 4.28 5.78 -1.43
N ALA A 5 3.43 4.90 -1.97
CA ALA A 5 3.88 3.60 -2.50
C ALA A 5 4.77 3.74 -3.74
N LEU A 6 4.75 4.89 -4.41
CA LEU A 6 5.68 5.18 -5.49
C LEU A 6 7.14 5.19 -5.03
N ILE A 7 7.39 5.51 -3.76
CA ILE A 7 8.74 5.52 -3.16
C ILE A 7 9.37 4.12 -3.21
N GLU A 8 8.55 3.08 -3.07
CA GLU A 8 9.01 1.68 -3.11
C GLU A 8 9.04 1.11 -4.54
N CYS A 9 8.32 1.75 -5.47
CA CYS A 9 8.21 1.32 -6.86
C CYS A 9 9.25 1.96 -7.79
N LEU A 10 9.83 3.11 -7.42
CA LEU A 10 10.67 3.94 -8.28
C LEU A 10 12.06 4.17 -7.67
N GLN A 11 13.06 4.28 -8.53
CA GLN A 11 14.44 4.59 -8.15
C GLN A 11 14.79 6.06 -8.36
N GLY A 12 13.93 6.82 -9.04
CA GLY A 12 14.20 8.21 -9.40
C GLY A 12 15.13 8.35 -10.62
N ASP A 13 15.36 7.26 -11.35
CA ASP A 13 16.13 7.23 -12.61
C ASP A 13 15.20 6.82 -13.77
N PRO A 14 15.07 7.67 -14.82
CA PRO A 14 14.20 7.40 -15.95
C PRO A 14 14.40 6.04 -16.64
N ALA A 15 15.64 5.54 -16.74
CA ALA A 15 15.91 4.31 -17.48
C ALA A 15 15.44 3.04 -16.72
N PRO A 16 15.82 2.83 -15.45
CA PRO A 16 15.26 1.76 -14.61
C PRO A 16 13.76 1.88 -14.38
N ASP A 17 13.22 3.11 -14.25
CA ASP A 17 11.81 3.32 -13.91
C ASP A 17 10.85 3.16 -15.11
N ALA A 18 11.36 3.05 -16.35
CA ALA A 18 10.52 3.01 -17.55
C ALA A 18 9.45 1.87 -17.57
N PRO A 19 9.73 0.64 -17.10
CA PRO A 19 8.71 -0.40 -16.98
C PRO A 19 7.67 -0.07 -15.90
N ALA A 20 8.11 0.37 -14.71
CA ALA A 20 7.20 0.73 -13.61
C ALA A 20 6.28 1.89 -14.02
N ASN A 21 6.83 2.95 -14.62
CA ASN A 21 6.07 4.08 -15.13
C ASN A 21 5.07 3.71 -16.23
N ARG A 22 5.32 2.66 -17.02
CA ARG A 22 4.33 2.14 -17.98
C ARG A 22 3.16 1.47 -17.27
N LEU A 23 3.41 0.69 -16.22
CA LEU A 23 2.36 0.08 -15.41
C LEU A 23 1.55 1.13 -14.65
N LEU A 24 2.22 2.12 -14.06
CA LEU A 24 1.57 3.18 -13.27
C LEU A 24 0.56 4.01 -14.09
N LYS A 25 0.71 4.10 -15.41
CA LYS A 25 -0.29 4.75 -16.28
C LYS A 25 -1.65 4.05 -16.29
N ALA A 26 -1.70 2.76 -15.95
CA ALA A 26 -2.93 2.00 -15.80
C ALA A 26 -3.50 2.06 -14.37
N CYS A 27 -2.74 2.60 -13.42
CA CYS A 27 -3.12 2.68 -12.01
C CYS A 27 -3.74 4.06 -11.69
N GLN A 28 -4.79 4.06 -10.88
CA GLN A 28 -5.23 5.29 -10.21
C GLN A 28 -4.30 5.56 -9.02
N VAL A 29 -3.51 6.63 -9.10
CA VAL A 29 -2.69 7.12 -7.98
C VAL A 29 -3.53 8.06 -7.12
N VAL A 30 -3.60 7.78 -5.83
CA VAL A 30 -4.26 8.62 -4.84
C VAL A 30 -3.22 9.58 -4.28
N GLU A 31 -3.31 10.85 -4.66
CA GLU A 31 -2.31 11.85 -4.31
C GLU A 31 -2.55 12.49 -2.93
N SER A 32 -3.81 12.56 -2.49
CA SER A 32 -4.19 13.20 -1.24
C SER A 32 -4.29 12.17 -0.11
N ILE A 33 -3.33 12.21 0.81
CA ILE A 33 -3.36 11.42 2.05
C ILE A 33 -3.88 12.30 3.18
N THR A 34 -5.06 11.97 3.69
CA THR A 34 -5.70 12.73 4.77
C THR A 34 -5.13 12.34 6.13
N GLU A 35 -5.21 13.24 7.11
CA GLU A 35 -4.80 12.93 8.49
C GLU A 35 -5.54 11.69 9.07
N PRO A 36 -6.87 11.54 8.90
CA PRO A 36 -7.57 10.33 9.36
C PRO A 36 -6.99 9.04 8.76
N LEU A 37 -6.68 9.04 7.46
CA LEU A 37 -6.08 7.88 6.79
C LEU A 37 -4.69 7.57 7.36
N ALA A 38 -3.86 8.60 7.58
CA ALA A 38 -2.54 8.43 8.18
C ALA A 38 -2.62 7.89 9.63
N ARG A 39 -3.58 8.38 10.42
CA ARG A 39 -3.82 7.87 11.79
C ARG A 39 -4.31 6.42 11.76
N ARG A 40 -5.16 6.06 10.80
CA ARG A 40 -5.62 4.68 10.62
C ARG A 40 -4.45 3.75 10.29
N ALA A 41 -3.60 4.13 9.33
CA ALA A 41 -2.37 3.40 9.01
C ALA A 41 -1.46 3.22 10.24
N ALA A 42 -1.24 4.28 11.02
CA ALA A 42 -0.43 4.19 12.25
C ALA A 42 -1.01 3.22 13.29
N ALA A 43 -2.34 3.17 13.43
CA ALA A 43 -3.02 2.23 14.31
C ALA A 43 -2.81 0.78 13.85
N LEU A 44 -3.06 0.48 12.56
CA LEU A 44 -2.86 -0.86 11.99
C LEU A 44 -1.43 -1.36 12.21
N ARG A 45 -0.44 -0.51 11.94
CA ARG A 45 0.98 -0.83 12.15
C ARG A 45 1.31 -1.12 13.62
N THR A 46 0.69 -0.38 14.54
CA THR A 46 0.87 -0.59 15.99
C THR A 46 0.30 -1.94 16.43
N TYR A 47 -0.86 -2.32 15.90
CA TYR A 47 -1.48 -3.60 16.23
C TYR A 47 -0.72 -4.78 15.63
N ALA A 48 -0.33 -4.68 14.36
CA ALA A 48 0.41 -5.73 13.66
C ALA A 48 1.85 -5.91 14.18
N ARG A 49 2.46 -4.84 14.73
CA ARG A 49 3.86 -4.80 15.18
C ARG A 49 4.87 -5.17 14.08
N THR A 50 4.45 -5.06 12.82
CA THR A 50 5.24 -5.34 11.62
C THR A 50 4.75 -4.45 10.46
N GLY A 51 5.43 -4.52 9.32
CA GLY A 51 5.14 -3.76 8.12
C GLY A 51 5.73 -2.34 8.13
N SER A 52 6.04 -1.85 6.94
CA SER A 52 6.52 -0.50 6.72
C SER A 52 5.40 0.53 6.96
N ALA A 53 5.78 1.82 7.02
CA ALA A 53 4.77 2.90 7.08
C ALA A 53 3.93 2.96 5.79
N VAL A 54 4.52 2.58 4.65
CA VAL A 54 3.85 2.55 3.35
C VAL A 54 2.89 1.35 3.29
N ASP A 55 3.30 0.17 3.76
CA ASP A 55 2.44 -1.02 3.81
C ASP A 55 1.16 -0.75 4.61
N ALA A 56 1.32 -0.16 5.80
CA ALA A 56 0.20 0.17 6.65
C ALA A 56 -0.74 1.21 5.99
N LEU A 57 -0.19 2.14 5.20
CA LEU A 57 -0.97 3.11 4.44
C LEU A 57 -1.70 2.45 3.26
N VAL A 58 -1.06 1.52 2.56
CA VAL A 58 -1.67 0.73 1.47
C VAL A 58 -2.86 -0.06 2.02
N ILE A 59 -2.70 -0.73 3.16
CA ILE A 59 -3.77 -1.50 3.79
C ILE A 59 -4.89 -0.59 4.28
N ALA A 60 -4.58 0.51 4.99
CA ALA A 60 -5.60 1.46 5.42
C ALA A 60 -6.38 2.08 4.25
N ALA A 61 -5.72 2.33 3.11
CA ALA A 61 -6.36 2.89 1.93
C ALA A 61 -7.23 1.87 1.17
N ALA A 62 -7.06 0.57 1.44
CA ALA A 62 -7.91 -0.48 0.90
C ALA A 62 -9.18 -0.68 1.74
N GLU A 63 -9.29 -0.04 2.91
CA GLU A 63 -10.49 -0.15 3.73
C GLU A 63 -11.63 0.75 3.18
N PRO A 64 -12.89 0.29 3.26
CA PRO A 64 -13.34 -1.10 3.44
C PRO A 64 -13.50 -1.84 2.10
N GLY A 65 -13.36 -3.17 2.12
CA GLY A 65 -13.73 -4.04 0.99
C GLY A 65 -12.71 -4.11 -0.14
N GLY A 66 -11.56 -3.45 -0.02
CA GLY A 66 -10.51 -3.45 -1.04
C GLY A 66 -9.68 -4.72 -1.05
N THR A 67 -8.95 -4.94 -2.15
CA THR A 67 -7.98 -6.02 -2.29
C THR A 67 -6.60 -5.45 -2.58
N VAL A 68 -5.59 -5.91 -1.85
CA VAL A 68 -4.18 -5.56 -2.05
C VAL A 68 -3.47 -6.71 -2.74
N LEU A 69 -2.87 -6.42 -3.89
CA LEU A 69 -2.08 -7.35 -4.67
C LEU A 69 -0.60 -7.23 -4.28
N THR A 70 0.05 -8.34 -3.94
CA THR A 70 1.46 -8.34 -3.52
C THR A 70 2.18 -9.63 -3.92
N SER A 71 3.49 -9.55 -4.18
CA SER A 71 4.33 -10.73 -4.38
C SER A 71 4.64 -11.46 -3.07
N ASP A 72 4.48 -10.79 -1.92
CA ASP A 72 4.64 -11.38 -0.60
C ASP A 72 3.41 -11.11 0.29
N PRO A 73 2.41 -12.00 0.25
CA PRO A 73 1.21 -11.86 1.08
C PRO A 73 1.50 -11.96 2.57
N ALA A 74 2.56 -12.66 3.00
CA ALA A 74 2.79 -12.90 4.42
C ALA A 74 3.04 -11.59 5.17
N ASP A 75 3.74 -10.65 4.53
CA ASP A 75 4.06 -9.35 5.12
C ASP A 75 2.79 -8.49 5.32
N LEU A 76 1.92 -8.46 4.30
CA LEU A 76 0.72 -7.61 4.34
C LEU A 76 -0.46 -8.25 5.10
N ASN A 77 -0.53 -9.58 5.18
CA ASN A 77 -1.58 -10.27 5.92
C ASN A 77 -1.59 -9.92 7.41
N ALA A 78 -0.42 -9.66 8.00
CA ALA A 78 -0.34 -9.26 9.40
C ALA A 78 -1.01 -7.90 9.68
N LEU A 79 -0.96 -6.97 8.71
CA LEU A 79 -1.65 -5.68 8.77
C LEU A 79 -3.14 -5.83 8.47
N ALA A 80 -3.49 -6.58 7.42
CA ALA A 80 -4.88 -6.80 6.99
C ALA A 80 -5.72 -7.50 8.06
N ALA A 81 -5.12 -8.31 8.93
CA ALA A 81 -5.80 -8.96 10.05
C ALA A 81 -6.47 -7.97 11.04
N TYR A 82 -6.07 -6.70 11.04
CA TYR A 82 -6.66 -5.63 11.85
C TYR A 82 -7.46 -4.61 11.03
N ALA A 83 -7.53 -4.81 9.72
CA ALA A 83 -8.19 -3.92 8.79
C ALA A 83 -9.67 -4.31 8.59
N ASP A 84 -10.47 -3.34 8.15
CA ASP A 84 -11.88 -3.54 7.85
C ASP A 84 -12.04 -4.09 6.43
N ASP A 85 -12.32 -5.39 6.33
CA ASP A 85 -12.63 -6.10 5.09
C ASP A 85 -11.60 -5.91 3.96
N VAL A 86 -10.31 -6.09 4.27
CA VAL A 86 -9.24 -6.01 3.27
C VAL A 86 -8.74 -7.41 2.88
N GLY A 87 -8.87 -7.74 1.60
CA GLY A 87 -8.28 -8.94 1.00
C GLY A 87 -6.81 -8.74 0.63
N VAL A 88 -5.99 -9.78 0.76
CA VAL A 88 -4.60 -9.79 0.28
C VAL A 88 -4.41 -10.96 -0.66
N GLU A 89 -4.03 -10.69 -1.90
CA GLU A 89 -3.84 -11.70 -2.95
C GLU A 89 -2.44 -11.67 -3.54
N ARG A 90 -1.99 -12.86 -3.97
CA ARG A 90 -0.70 -13.03 -4.62
C ARG A 90 -0.80 -12.77 -6.12
N VAL A 91 0.12 -11.97 -6.65
CA VAL A 91 0.34 -11.80 -8.11
C VAL A 91 1.45 -12.68 -8.65
#